data_AF-A0A661QHD4-F1
#
_entry.id   AF-A0A661QHD4-F1
#
_cell.length_a   1.000
_cell.length_b   1.000
_cell.length_c   1.000
_cell.angle_alpha   90.00
_cell.angle_beta   90.00
_cell.angle_gamma   90.00
#
_symmetry.space_group_name_H-M   'P 1'
#
loop_
_entity.id
_entity.type
_entity.pdbx_description
1 polymer ?
#
loop_
_entity_poly.entity_id
_entity_poly.type
_entity_poly.pdbx_seq_one_letter_code
_entity_poly.pdbx_strand_id
1 'polypeptide(L)'
;MDAQDKRIEKILGSECERNSENALKYLDHLQKNTKAFCILTGVEDFPWEEPYVMGGRSQKEYEKLKKNNPSHTDQFELIELLPPENDENEIIGKVKRKTDQKIFTIGLSWLEDTDKGSRNYQLLHDYSVWHINY
;
A
#
# COMPACT_ATOMS: atom_id res chain seq x y z
N MET A 1 -4.62 -20.50 -13.81
CA MET A 1 -4.44 -19.89 -12.49
C MET A 1 -3.00 -19.45 -12.40
N ASP A 2 -2.81 -18.14 -12.37
CA ASP A 2 -1.50 -17.52 -12.34
C ASP A 2 -0.75 -17.91 -11.05
N ALA A 3 0.58 -17.78 -11.06
CA ALA A 3 1.39 -18.04 -9.89
C ALA A 3 1.01 -17.14 -8.71
N GLN A 4 0.48 -15.93 -8.96
CA GLN A 4 -0.02 -15.01 -7.94
C GLN A 4 -1.35 -15.45 -7.34
N ASP A 5 -2.33 -15.81 -8.18
CA ASP A 5 -3.63 -16.35 -7.74
C ASP A 5 -3.45 -17.53 -6.78
N LYS A 6 -2.53 -18.46 -7.10
CA LYS A 6 -2.23 -19.61 -6.23
C LYS A 6 -1.72 -19.22 -4.85
N ARG A 7 -1.01 -18.09 -4.74
CA ARG A 7 -0.51 -17.59 -3.46
C ARG A 7 -1.62 -16.93 -2.67
N ILE A 8 -2.49 -16.18 -3.33
CA ILE A 8 -3.68 -15.57 -2.74
C ILE A 8 -4.63 -16.66 -2.22
N GLU A 9 -4.94 -17.67 -3.04
CA GLU A 9 -5.76 -18.82 -2.66
C GLU A 9 -5.14 -19.62 -1.50
N LYS A 10 -3.80 -19.73 -1.45
CA LYS A 10 -3.12 -20.35 -0.30
C LYS A 10 -3.33 -19.59 1.01
N ILE A 11 -3.57 -18.28 0.96
CA ILE A 11 -3.82 -17.43 2.14
C ILE A 11 -5.30 -17.48 2.54
N LEU A 12 -6.20 -17.31 1.58
CA LEU A 12 -7.63 -17.11 1.85
C LEU A 12 -8.51 -18.35 1.63
N GLY A 13 -8.01 -19.35 0.90
CA GLY A 13 -8.80 -20.48 0.40
C GLY A 13 -9.53 -20.17 -0.91
N SER A 14 -10.42 -21.07 -1.30
CA SER A 14 -11.21 -20.96 -2.54
C SER A 14 -12.22 -19.81 -2.53
N GLU A 15 -12.71 -19.41 -1.34
CA GLU A 15 -13.61 -18.28 -1.15
C GLU A 15 -12.78 -17.02 -0.84
N CYS A 16 -12.12 -16.48 -1.85
CA CYS A 16 -11.16 -15.38 -1.73
C CYS A 16 -11.73 -14.00 -2.13
N GLU A 17 -13.04 -13.87 -2.32
CA GLU A 17 -13.72 -12.59 -2.61
C GLU A 17 -13.38 -11.53 -1.55
N ARG A 18 -13.36 -10.27 -1.96
CA ARG A 18 -13.06 -9.15 -1.06
C ARG A 18 -14.22 -8.88 -0.11
N ASN A 19 -13.97 -9.14 1.17
CA ASN A 19 -14.87 -8.87 2.27
C ASN A 19 -14.07 -8.63 3.55
N SER A 20 -14.74 -8.19 4.61
CA SER A 20 -14.09 -7.83 5.87
C SER A 20 -13.38 -9.01 6.54
N GLU A 21 -13.94 -10.22 6.45
CA GLU A 21 -13.32 -11.41 7.03
C GLU A 21 -12.01 -11.75 6.31
N ASN A 22 -12.03 -11.76 4.98
CA ASN A 22 -10.86 -12.05 4.18
C ASN A 22 -9.79 -10.97 4.29
N ALA A 23 -10.17 -9.68 4.41
CA ALA A 23 -9.22 -8.61 4.68
C ALA A 23 -8.50 -8.79 6.02
N LEU A 24 -9.21 -9.22 7.08
CA LEU A 24 -8.59 -9.51 8.37
C LEU A 24 -7.68 -10.75 8.32
N LYS A 25 -8.06 -11.80 7.59
CA LYS A 25 -7.18 -12.96 7.35
C LYS A 25 -5.90 -12.56 6.60
N TYR A 26 -6.05 -11.72 5.57
CA TYR A 26 -4.91 -11.23 4.80
C TYR A 26 -4.01 -10.34 5.68
N LEU A 27 -4.58 -9.46 6.49
CA LEU A 27 -3.85 -8.64 7.45
C LEU A 27 -3.02 -9.49 8.41
N ASP A 28 -3.61 -10.52 9.02
CA ASP A 28 -2.90 -11.44 9.91
C ASP A 28 -1.74 -12.14 9.17
N HIS A 29 -1.96 -12.55 7.92
CA HIS A 29 -0.89 -13.10 7.08
C HIS A 29 0.24 -12.09 6.87
N LEU A 30 -0.08 -10.86 6.49
CA LEU A 30 0.92 -9.82 6.23
C LEU A 30 1.69 -9.44 7.49
N GLN A 31 1.03 -9.29 8.64
CA GLN A 31 1.69 -8.97 9.91
C GLN A 31 2.67 -10.07 10.35
N LYS A 32 2.36 -11.35 10.08
CA LYS A 32 3.24 -12.48 10.41
C LYS A 32 4.43 -12.64 9.47
N ASN A 33 4.30 -12.21 8.21
CA ASN A 33 5.27 -12.52 7.15
C ASN A 33 6.05 -11.30 6.63
N THR A 34 5.57 -10.08 6.87
CA THR A 34 6.25 -8.83 6.49
C THR A 34 7.36 -8.51 7.49
N LYS A 35 8.54 -8.16 6.99
CA LYS A 35 9.67 -7.75 7.86
C LYS A 35 9.52 -6.29 8.30
N ALA A 36 9.87 -6.02 9.55
CA ALA A 36 9.76 -4.71 10.22
C ALA A 36 10.64 -3.56 9.67
N PHE A 37 11.33 -3.74 8.54
CA PHE A 37 12.24 -2.74 7.97
C PHE A 37 12.05 -2.53 6.45
N CYS A 38 10.84 -2.76 5.90
CA CYS A 38 10.59 -2.39 4.50
C CYS A 38 10.58 -0.87 4.31
N ILE A 39 11.16 -0.46 3.19
CA ILE A 39 11.02 0.90 2.67
C ILE A 39 10.01 0.85 1.54
N LEU A 40 8.94 1.60 1.71
CA LEU A 40 7.81 1.66 0.79
C LEU A 40 7.83 2.96 -0.02
N THR A 41 7.19 2.93 -1.18
CA THR A 41 6.92 4.09 -2.03
C THR A 41 5.53 3.96 -2.65
N GLY A 42 5.01 5.00 -3.29
CA GLY A 42 3.71 4.92 -3.95
C GLY A 42 3.81 4.12 -5.24
N VAL A 43 2.79 3.29 -5.52
CA VAL A 43 2.70 2.53 -6.78
C VAL A 43 2.52 3.47 -7.98
N GLU A 44 1.71 4.51 -7.81
CA GLU A 44 1.40 5.54 -8.79
C GLU A 44 1.04 6.86 -8.10
N ASP A 45 0.79 7.92 -8.87
CA ASP A 45 0.42 9.21 -8.32
C ASP A 45 -0.85 9.14 -7.46
N PHE A 46 -0.76 9.65 -6.24
CA PHE A 46 -1.91 9.64 -5.34
C PHE A 46 -3.01 10.58 -5.88
N PRO A 47 -4.29 10.36 -5.54
CA PRO A 47 -5.40 11.15 -6.09
C PRO A 47 -5.26 12.67 -5.95
N TRP A 48 -4.56 13.15 -4.92
CA TRP A 48 -4.32 14.59 -4.73
C TRP A 48 -3.22 15.15 -5.66
N GLU A 49 -2.33 14.30 -6.18
CA GLU A 49 -1.21 14.63 -7.05
C GLU A 49 -1.62 14.68 -8.53
N GLU A 50 -2.62 13.88 -8.93
CA GLU A 50 -3.10 13.74 -10.32
C GLU A 50 -3.30 15.10 -11.04
N PRO A 51 -3.96 16.13 -10.44
CA PRO A 51 -4.15 17.43 -11.10
C PRO A 51 -2.84 18.18 -11.40
N TYR A 52 -1.75 17.86 -10.69
CA TYR A 52 -0.43 18.44 -10.87
C TYR A 52 0.43 17.62 -11.83
N VAL A 53 0.35 16.29 -11.76
CA VAL A 53 1.13 15.37 -12.61
C VAL A 53 0.61 15.39 -14.05
N MET A 54 -0.71 15.42 -14.27
CA MET A 54 -1.32 15.46 -15.61
C MET A 54 -1.28 16.85 -16.27
N GLY A 55 -0.56 17.83 -15.70
CA GLY A 55 -0.23 19.11 -16.35
C GLY A 55 -1.29 20.21 -16.21
N GLY A 56 -2.23 20.10 -15.26
CA GLY A 56 -3.32 21.07 -15.09
C GLY A 56 -3.08 22.18 -14.06
N ARG A 57 -2.03 22.08 -13.22
CA ARG A 57 -1.81 22.99 -12.08
C ARG A 57 -0.35 23.42 -11.91
N SER A 58 -0.15 24.40 -11.02
CA SER A 58 1.17 24.97 -10.73
C SER A 58 2.10 23.98 -10.04
N GLN A 59 3.26 23.71 -10.65
CA GLN A 59 4.32 22.91 -10.02
C GLN A 59 4.77 23.49 -8.67
N LYS A 60 4.80 24.83 -8.53
CA LYS A 60 5.18 25.47 -7.27
C LYS A 60 4.19 25.17 -6.14
N GLU A 61 2.91 25.04 -6.48
CA GLU A 61 1.87 24.65 -5.53
C GLU A 61 2.01 23.17 -5.15
N TYR A 62 2.27 22.31 -6.13
CA TYR A 62 2.54 20.89 -5.89
C TYR A 62 3.69 20.70 -4.89
N GLU A 63 4.85 21.33 -5.11
CA GLU A 63 5.99 21.26 -4.19
C GLU A 63 5.66 21.81 -2.79
N LYS A 64 4.76 22.79 -2.67
CA LYS A 64 4.32 23.31 -1.38
C LYS A 64 3.43 22.29 -0.66
N LEU A 65 2.54 21.61 -1.37
CA LEU A 65 1.64 20.61 -0.82
C LEU A 65 2.38 19.33 -0.40
N LYS A 66 3.37 18.87 -1.19
CA LYS A 66 4.23 17.72 -0.84
C LYS A 66 4.89 17.84 0.53
N LYS A 67 5.14 19.08 1.01
CA LYS A 67 5.69 19.28 2.35
C LYS A 67 4.76 18.74 3.44
N ASN A 68 3.45 18.75 3.22
CA ASN A 68 2.46 18.34 4.23
C ASN A 68 1.71 17.05 3.87
N ASN A 69 1.59 16.73 2.60
CA ASN A 69 0.94 15.52 2.11
C ASN A 69 1.98 14.45 1.76
N PRO A 70 1.64 13.14 1.88
CA PRO A 70 2.47 12.08 1.35
C PRO A 70 2.44 12.13 -0.19
N SER A 71 3.57 11.87 -0.84
CA SER A 71 3.68 11.77 -2.30
C SER A 71 4.07 10.37 -2.71
N HIS A 72 3.63 9.91 -3.89
CA HIS A 72 4.07 8.64 -4.45
C HIS A 72 5.58 8.56 -4.64
N THR A 73 6.25 9.71 -4.81
CA THR A 73 7.71 9.81 -4.93
C THR A 73 8.46 9.79 -3.59
N ASP A 74 7.76 9.82 -2.46
CA ASP A 74 8.39 9.75 -1.15
C ASP A 74 8.84 8.30 -0.84
N GLN A 75 9.82 8.20 0.06
CA GLN A 75 10.18 6.94 0.71
C GLN A 75 9.64 6.91 2.13
N PHE A 76 8.98 5.82 2.48
CA PHE A 76 8.40 5.63 3.80
C PHE A 76 8.93 4.38 4.48
N GLU A 77 9.18 4.44 5.78
CA GLU A 77 9.37 3.27 6.63
C GLU A 77 8.00 2.77 7.09
N LEU A 78 7.72 1.47 6.89
CA LEU A 78 6.52 0.86 7.45
C LEU A 78 6.63 0.79 8.98
N ILE A 79 5.67 1.37 9.69
CA ILE A 79 5.57 1.26 11.15
C ILE A 79 4.68 0.08 11.52
N GLU A 80 3.49 0.01 10.92
CA GLU A 80 2.45 -0.92 11.32
C GLU A 80 1.44 -1.13 10.19
N LEU A 81 0.85 -2.32 10.13
CA LEU A 81 -0.32 -2.62 9.29
C LEU A 81 -1.56 -2.62 10.18
N LEU A 82 -2.54 -1.80 9.82
CA LEU A 82 -3.77 -1.56 10.55
C LEU A 82 -4.96 -2.20 9.82
N PRO A 83 -6.02 -2.60 10.55
CA PRO A 83 -7.23 -3.12 9.93
C PRO A 83 -7.93 -2.08 9.06
N PRO A 84 -8.80 -2.53 8.13
CA PRO A 84 -9.64 -1.62 7.36
C PRO A 84 -10.53 -0.74 8.24
N GLU A 85 -10.63 0.53 7.86
CA GLU A 85 -11.46 1.53 8.55
C GLU A 85 -12.79 1.81 7.84
N ASN A 86 -12.95 1.31 6.60
CA ASN A 86 -14.10 1.58 5.74
C ASN A 86 -14.64 0.30 5.07
N ASP A 87 -15.78 0.42 4.39
CA ASP A 87 -16.45 -0.68 3.69
C ASP A 87 -15.68 -1.20 2.46
N GLU A 88 -14.58 -0.53 2.07
CA GLU A 88 -13.73 -0.97 0.96
C GLU A 88 -12.81 -2.13 1.36
N ASN A 89 -12.73 -2.45 2.66
CA ASN A 89 -11.89 -3.52 3.21
C ASN A 89 -10.40 -3.33 2.88
N GLU A 90 -9.95 -2.08 2.75
CA GLU A 90 -8.56 -1.70 2.50
C GLU A 90 -7.74 -1.75 3.80
N ILE A 91 -6.72 -2.59 3.83
CA ILE A 91 -5.70 -2.58 4.89
C ILE A 91 -4.94 -1.26 4.86
N ILE A 92 -4.69 -0.68 6.03
CA ILE A 92 -4.00 0.61 6.11
C ILE A 92 -2.55 0.43 6.52
N GLY A 93 -1.63 0.98 5.72
CA GLY A 93 -0.23 1.13 6.05
C GLY A 93 0.00 2.39 6.87
N LYS A 94 0.36 2.24 8.15
CA LYS A 94 0.89 3.34 8.95
C LYS A 94 2.38 3.46 8.68
N VAL A 95 2.77 4.59 8.09
CA VAL A 95 4.11 4.76 7.54
C VAL A 95 4.75 6.07 7.99
N LYS A 96 6.07 6.11 8.03
CA LYS A 96 6.87 7.28 8.41
C LYS A 96 7.72 7.72 7.24
N ARG A 97 7.52 8.94 6.75
CA ARG A 97 8.33 9.49 5.67
C ARG A 97 9.77 9.71 6.12
N LYS A 98 10.74 9.26 5.33
CA LYS A 98 12.16 9.29 5.72
C LYS A 98 12.74 10.70 5.80
N THR A 99 12.29 11.60 4.93
CA THR A 99 12.88 12.95 4.79
C THR A 99 12.59 13.87 5.97
N ASP A 100 11.39 13.82 6.54
CA ASP A 100 10.96 14.72 7.61
C ASP A 100 10.29 14.01 8.80
N GLN A 101 10.30 12.67 8.81
CA GLN A 101 9.79 11.81 9.88
C GLN A 101 8.28 11.98 10.16
N LYS A 102 7.53 12.63 9.25
CA LYS A 102 6.07 12.71 9.37
C LYS A 102 5.42 11.35 9.21
N ILE A 103 4.37 11.11 9.98
CA ILE A 103 3.60 9.87 9.97
C ILE A 103 2.32 10.06 9.15
N PHE A 104 2.01 9.07 8.32
CA PHE A 104 0.84 9.03 7.47
C PHE A 104 0.15 7.66 7.59
N THR A 105 -1.14 7.64 7.29
CA THR A 105 -1.90 6.42 7.02
C THR A 105 -2.26 6.44 5.54
N ILE A 106 -1.90 5.38 4.83
CA ILE A 106 -2.10 5.25 3.38
C ILE A 106 -2.68 3.86 3.15
N GLY A 107 -3.65 3.71 2.23
CA GLY A 107 -4.16 2.41 1.81
C GLY A 107 -3.00 1.54 1.32
N LEU A 108 -2.92 0.30 1.79
CA LEU A 108 -1.77 -0.55 1.51
C LEU A 108 -1.68 -0.90 0.02
N SER A 109 -2.80 -0.94 -0.70
CA SER A 109 -2.83 -1.19 -2.14
C SER A 109 -2.08 -0.14 -2.96
N TRP A 110 -1.96 1.08 -2.42
CA TRP A 110 -1.25 2.22 -3.01
C TRP A 110 0.26 2.22 -2.73
N LEU A 111 0.76 1.27 -1.94
CA LEU A 111 2.16 1.20 -1.54
C LEU A 111 2.84 -0.06 -2.10
N GLU A 112 4.09 0.08 -2.53
CA GLU A 112 4.95 -1.05 -2.87
C GLU A 112 6.30 -0.97 -2.15
N ASP A 113 6.94 -2.14 -1.94
CA ASP A 113 8.32 -2.17 -1.44
C ASP A 113 9.29 -1.69 -2.52
N THR A 114 10.23 -0.84 -2.14
CA THR A 114 11.26 -0.33 -3.05
C THR A 114 12.24 -1.40 -3.54
N ASP A 115 12.42 -2.50 -2.78
CA ASP A 115 13.20 -3.66 -3.19
C ASP A 115 12.31 -4.73 -3.84
N LYS A 116 12.21 -4.67 -5.17
CA LYS A 116 11.40 -5.61 -5.99
C LYS A 116 11.84 -7.08 -5.90
N GLY A 117 13.06 -7.35 -5.43
CA GLY A 117 13.55 -8.70 -5.20
C GLY A 117 13.18 -9.26 -3.81
N SER A 118 12.65 -8.41 -2.94
CA SER A 118 12.35 -8.78 -1.56
C SER A 118 11.09 -9.64 -1.44
N ARG A 119 11.02 -10.43 -0.36
CA ARG A 119 9.80 -11.13 0.02
C ARG A 119 8.66 -10.15 0.35
N ASN A 120 8.99 -8.98 0.89
CA ASN A 120 8.02 -7.95 1.24
C ASN A 120 7.34 -7.39 -0.02
N TYR A 121 8.11 -7.12 -1.08
CA TYR A 121 7.55 -6.71 -2.37
C TYR A 121 6.49 -7.67 -2.85
N GLN A 122 6.81 -8.97 -2.85
CA GLN A 122 5.88 -10.00 -3.28
C GLN A 122 4.62 -10.03 -2.40
N LEU A 123 4.76 -9.96 -1.07
CA LEU A 123 3.63 -9.99 -0.15
C LEU A 123 2.68 -8.80 -0.35
N LEU A 124 3.25 -7.60 -0.49
CA LEU A 124 2.46 -6.37 -0.70
C LEU A 124 1.83 -6.36 -2.10
N HIS A 125 2.57 -6.81 -3.11
CA HIS A 125 2.05 -6.89 -4.48
C HIS A 125 0.92 -7.92 -4.61
N ASP A 126 1.05 -9.10 -3.97
CA ASP A 126 -0.01 -10.11 -3.92
C ASP A 126 -1.27 -9.56 -3.22
N TYR A 127 -1.11 -8.74 -2.18
CA TYR A 127 -2.21 -8.04 -1.54
C TYR A 127 -2.88 -7.01 -2.48
N SER A 128 -2.10 -6.14 -3.14
CA SER A 128 -2.65 -5.13 -4.05
C SER A 128 -3.45 -5.78 -5.18
N VAL A 129 -2.95 -6.87 -5.75
CA VAL A 129 -3.66 -7.62 -6.80
C VAL A 129 -4.93 -8.24 -6.26
N TRP A 130 -4.91 -8.83 -5.07
CA TRP A 130 -6.12 -9.34 -4.43
C TRP A 130 -7.15 -8.22 -4.20
N HIS A 131 -6.74 -7.09 -3.62
CA HIS A 131 -7.63 -5.99 -3.25
C HIS A 131 -8.33 -5.35 -4.47
N ILE A 132 -7.67 -5.35 -5.63
CA ILE A 132 -8.20 -4.73 -6.86
C ILE A 132 -9.08 -5.67 -7.69
N ASN A 133 -8.79 -6.98 -7.68
CA ASN A 133 -9.42 -7.92 -8.64
C ASN A 133 -10.48 -8.85 -8.03
N TYR A 134 -10.63 -8.88 -6.71
CA TYR A 134 -11.56 -9.76 -5.98
C TYR A 134 -12.60 -8.95 -5.20
#